data_AF-A0A9E6SV56-F1
#
_entry.id   AF-A0A9E6SV56-F1
#
_cell.length_a   1.000
_cell.length_b   1.000
_cell.length_c   1.000
_cell.angle_alpha   90.00
_cell.angle_beta   90.00
_cell.angle_gamma   90.00
#
_symmetry.space_group_name_H-M   'P 1'
#
loop_
_entity.id
_entity.type
_entity.pdbx_description
1 polymer ?
#
loop_
_entity_poly.entity_id
_entity_poly.type
_entity_poly.pdbx_seq_one_letter_code
_entity_poly.pdbx_strand_id
1 'polypeptide(L)'
;MQHSPRVWLWAVRIAFAVVFIVNVQCALVFAFDPGSYAGAYQLEGPAGNAAVAGLGVAFLMWNATYPLFIWQPERFRVLGWIIMAQQTIGLIGECAIYLGLPAGFELLASSIMAFAAFDGFGLAVMAATFLPYLWASRE
;
A
#
# COMPACT_ATOMS: atom_id res chain seq x y z
N MET A 1 13.55 -26.52 12.11
CA MET A 1 12.76 -25.32 11.77
C MET A 1 12.98 -24.34 12.90
N GLN A 2 13.86 -23.35 12.70
CA GLN A 2 14.12 -22.31 13.70
C GLN A 2 12.89 -21.40 13.79
N HIS A 3 12.22 -21.39 14.94
CA HIS A 3 11.06 -20.56 15.18
C HIS A 3 11.53 -19.14 15.50
N SER A 4 11.16 -18.18 14.67
CA SER A 4 11.29 -16.77 15.02
C SER A 4 10.62 -16.53 16.38
N PRO A 5 11.18 -15.69 17.27
CA PRO A 5 10.55 -15.37 18.54
C PRO A 5 9.10 -14.95 18.30
N ARG A 6 8.15 -15.56 19.03
CA ARG A 6 6.70 -15.37 18.81
C ARG A 6 6.30 -13.90 18.69
N VAL A 7 7.00 -13.00 19.38
CA VAL A 7 6.80 -11.54 19.33
C VAL A 7 7.00 -10.99 17.91
N TRP A 8 8.10 -11.32 17.23
CA TRP A 8 8.40 -10.81 15.89
C TRP A 8 7.43 -11.35 14.83
N LEU A 9 7.02 -12.61 14.98
CA LEU A 9 6.00 -13.21 14.12
C LEU A 9 4.65 -12.47 14.24
N TRP A 10 4.23 -12.11 15.45
CA TRP A 10 3.00 -11.34 15.63
C TRP A 10 3.16 -9.89 15.17
N ALA A 11 4.29 -9.25 15.44
CA ALA A 11 4.58 -7.90 15.00
C ALA A 11 4.50 -7.77 13.47
N VAL A 12 5.13 -8.68 12.73
CA VAL A 12 5.09 -8.65 11.26
C VAL A 12 3.68 -8.90 10.71
N ARG A 13 2.92 -9.81 11.33
CA ARG A 13 1.53 -10.05 10.94
C ARG A 13 0.65 -8.83 11.13
N ILE A 14 0.75 -8.19 12.29
CA ILE A 14 -0.05 -7.01 12.63
C ILE A 14 0.30 -5.84 11.70
N ALA A 15 1.59 -5.57 11.50
CA ALA A 15 2.05 -4.49 10.62
C ALA A 15 1.50 -4.64 9.19
N PHE A 16 1.68 -5.83 8.59
CA PHE A 16 1.20 -6.08 7.23
C PHE A 16 -0.32 -6.12 7.16
N ALA A 17 -1.01 -6.62 8.19
CA ALA A 17 -2.47 -6.62 8.23
C ALA A 17 -3.07 -5.21 8.33
N VAL A 18 -2.46 -4.31 9.12
CA VAL A 18 -2.92 -2.92 9.20
C VAL A 18 -2.78 -2.23 7.85
N VAL A 19 -1.61 -2.33 7.21
CA VAL A 19 -1.38 -1.75 5.87
C VAL A 19 -2.37 -2.34 4.85
N PHE A 20 -2.54 -3.67 4.85
CA PHE A 20 -3.52 -4.35 3.99
C PHE A 20 -4.94 -3.83 4.18
N ILE A 21 -5.41 -3.70 5.43
CA ILE A 21 -6.78 -3.26 5.70
C ILE A 21 -7.00 -1.84 5.19
N VAL A 22 -6.07 -0.92 5.45
CA VAL A 22 -6.23 0.47 5.00
C VAL A 22 -6.18 0.56 3.47
N ASN A 23 -5.28 -0.20 2.83
CA ASN A 23 -5.21 -0.28 1.38
C ASN A 23 -6.50 -0.81 0.76
N VAL A 24 -7.03 -1.92 1.29
CA VAL A 24 -8.28 -2.51 0.81
C VAL A 24 -9.45 -1.57 1.03
N GLN A 25 -9.51 -0.87 2.17
CA GLN A 25 -10.52 0.15 2.41
C GLN A 25 -10.46 1.24 1.32
N CYS A 26 -9.28 1.79 1.05
CA CYS A 26 -9.09 2.78 0.00
C CYS A 26 -9.53 2.25 -1.38
N ALA A 27 -9.10 1.02 -1.71
CA ALA A 27 -9.44 0.36 -2.97
C ALA A 27 -10.96 0.20 -3.16
N LEU A 28 -11.66 -0.26 -2.13
CA LEU A 28 -13.10 -0.48 -2.15
C LEU A 28 -13.86 0.85 -2.27
N VAL A 29 -13.45 1.86 -1.52
CA VAL A 29 -14.08 3.18 -1.58
C VAL A 29 -13.90 3.80 -2.96
N PHE A 30 -12.72 3.69 -3.58
CA PHE A 30 -12.50 4.16 -4.96
C PHE A 30 -13.32 3.38 -5.99
N ALA A 31 -13.45 2.06 -5.81
CA ALA A 31 -14.20 1.21 -6.74
C ALA A 31 -15.72 1.42 -6.67
N PHE A 32 -16.27 1.64 -5.47
CA PHE A 32 -17.72 1.69 -5.24
C PHE A 32 -18.29 3.10 -5.06
N ASP A 33 -17.49 4.07 -4.65
CA ASP A 33 -17.86 5.49 -4.54
C ASP A 33 -16.82 6.42 -5.22
N PRO A 34 -16.52 6.23 -6.52
CA PRO A 34 -15.49 7.01 -7.20
C PRO A 34 -15.82 8.50 -7.31
N GLY A 35 -17.11 8.86 -7.31
CA GLY A 35 -17.57 10.24 -7.49
C GLY A 35 -17.13 11.18 -6.36
N SER A 36 -17.06 10.66 -5.13
CA SER A 36 -16.57 11.40 -3.96
C SER A 36 -15.07 11.75 -4.05
N TYR A 37 -14.31 11.08 -4.93
CA TYR A 37 -12.85 11.22 -5.01
C TYR A 37 -12.37 11.73 -6.38
N ALA A 38 -13.19 11.68 -7.43
CA ALA A 38 -12.84 12.18 -8.77
C ALA A 38 -12.37 13.65 -8.76
N GLY A 39 -13.02 14.51 -7.97
CA GLY A 39 -12.65 15.92 -7.85
C GLY A 39 -11.24 16.13 -7.27
N ALA A 40 -10.75 15.23 -6.42
CA ALA A 40 -9.39 15.26 -5.87
C ALA A 40 -8.33 15.06 -6.97
N TYR A 41 -8.71 14.37 -8.05
CA TYR A 41 -7.90 14.18 -9.26
C TYR A 41 -8.21 15.20 -10.37
N GLN A 42 -9.05 16.21 -10.08
CA GLN A 42 -9.58 17.16 -11.06
C GLN A 42 -10.28 16.48 -12.25
N LEU A 43 -10.86 15.31 -11.99
CA LEU A 43 -11.63 14.56 -12.97
C LEU A 43 -13.12 14.80 -12.73
N GLU A 44 -13.89 14.82 -13.82
CA GLU A 44 -15.33 15.07 -13.76
C GLU A 44 -16.12 14.10 -14.64
N GLY A 45 -17.40 13.97 -14.30
CA GLY A 45 -18.37 13.20 -15.06
C GLY A 45 -18.09 11.69 -15.11
N PRO A 46 -18.78 10.97 -16.02
CA PRO A 46 -18.69 9.51 -16.08
C PRO A 46 -17.28 8.97 -16.37
N ALA A 47 -16.49 9.68 -17.16
CA ALA A 47 -15.12 9.29 -17.48
C ALA A 47 -14.20 9.38 -16.25
N GLY A 48 -14.32 10.47 -15.47
CA GLY A 48 -13.58 10.63 -14.22
C GLY A 48 -13.92 9.55 -13.20
N ASN A 49 -15.21 9.25 -13.04
CA ASN A 49 -15.66 8.20 -12.14
C ASN A 49 -15.11 6.82 -12.55
N ALA A 50 -15.11 6.51 -13.86
CA ALA A 50 -14.54 5.27 -14.37
C ALA A 50 -13.03 5.17 -14.13
N ALA A 51 -12.29 6.28 -14.27
CA ALA A 51 -10.85 6.32 -14.00
C ALA A 51 -10.52 6.05 -12.52
N VAL A 52 -11.24 6.70 -11.59
CA VAL A 52 -11.07 6.46 -10.15
C VAL A 52 -11.50 5.04 -9.76
N ALA A 53 -12.61 4.53 -10.31
CA ALA A 53 -13.01 3.15 -10.06
C ALA A 53 -11.97 2.14 -10.56
N GLY A 54 -11.38 2.40 -11.73
CA GLY A 54 -10.26 1.62 -12.26
C GLY A 54 -9.03 1.64 -11.36
N LEU A 55 -8.70 2.80 -10.78
CA LEU A 55 -7.64 2.93 -9.78
C LEU A 55 -7.95 2.10 -8.53
N GLY A 56 -9.20 2.10 -8.06
CA GLY A 56 -9.66 1.26 -6.96
C GLY A 56 -9.47 -0.24 -7.23
N VAL A 57 -9.81 -0.70 -8.43
CA VAL A 57 -9.57 -2.10 -8.85
C VAL A 57 -8.08 -2.42 -8.91
N ALA A 58 -7.27 -1.53 -9.49
CA ALA A 58 -5.81 -1.71 -9.54
C ALA A 58 -5.19 -1.79 -8.15
N PHE A 59 -5.64 -0.93 -7.21
CA PHE A 59 -5.25 -0.99 -5.80
C PHE A 59 -5.65 -2.31 -5.15
N LEU A 60 -6.85 -2.82 -5.43
CA LEU A 60 -7.29 -4.10 -4.89
C LEU A 60 -6.42 -5.26 -5.40
N MET A 61 -6.10 -5.27 -6.70
CA MET A 61 -5.19 -6.25 -7.31
C MET A 61 -3.79 -6.20 -6.67
N TRP A 62 -3.31 -4.99 -6.36
CA TRP A 62 -2.01 -4.78 -5.72
C TRP A 62 -1.91 -5.43 -4.33
N ASN A 63 -3.04 -5.69 -3.68
CA ASN A 63 -3.10 -6.27 -2.33
C ASN A 63 -3.22 -7.81 -2.31
N ALA A 64 -3.28 -8.48 -3.47
CA ALA A 64 -3.51 -9.93 -3.56
C ALA A 64 -2.42 -10.79 -2.89
N THR A 65 -1.21 -10.25 -2.72
CA THR A 65 -0.05 -10.92 -2.09
C THR A 65 -0.12 -10.93 -0.56
N TYR A 66 -0.83 -9.97 0.05
CA TYR A 66 -0.88 -9.78 1.50
C TYR A 66 -1.50 -10.95 2.28
N PRO A 67 -2.68 -11.51 1.91
CA PRO A 67 -3.37 -12.49 2.74
C PRO A 67 -2.53 -13.74 3.04
N LEU A 68 -1.84 -14.28 2.04
CA LEU A 68 -0.99 -15.46 2.21
C LEU A 68 0.24 -15.17 3.06
N PHE A 69 0.86 -13.99 2.88
CA PHE A 69 1.97 -13.57 3.71
C PHE A 69 1.55 -13.40 5.17
N ILE A 70 0.44 -12.69 5.44
CA ILE A 70 -0.09 -12.48 6.79
C ILE A 70 -0.42 -13.84 7.45
N TRP A 71 -1.05 -14.76 6.72
CA TRP A 71 -1.39 -16.07 7.27
C TRP A 71 -0.13 -16.88 7.61
N GLN A 72 0.78 -17.08 6.66
CA GLN A 72 1.97 -17.93 6.89
C GLN A 72 3.27 -17.23 6.44
N PRO A 73 3.76 -16.24 7.21
CA PRO A 73 4.97 -15.47 6.85
C PRO A 73 6.21 -16.37 6.69
N GLU A 74 6.29 -17.47 7.45
CA GLU A 74 7.40 -18.41 7.39
C GLU A 74 7.44 -19.20 6.08
N ARG A 75 6.27 -19.58 5.56
CA ARG A 75 6.11 -20.35 4.31
C ARG A 75 6.23 -19.45 3.08
N PHE A 76 5.66 -18.25 3.15
CA PHE A 76 5.55 -17.34 2.02
C PHE A 76 6.48 -16.12 2.12
N ARG A 77 7.72 -16.32 2.61
CA ARG A 77 8.68 -15.22 2.85
C ARG A 77 8.91 -14.32 1.63
N VAL A 78 8.89 -14.89 0.43
CA VAL A 78 9.06 -14.14 -0.83
C VAL A 78 7.94 -13.12 -1.03
N LEU A 79 6.70 -13.43 -0.61
CA LEU A 79 5.59 -12.48 -0.71
C LEU A 79 5.84 -11.23 0.16
N GLY A 80 6.50 -11.37 1.31
CA GLY A 80 6.88 -10.22 2.14
C GLY A 80 7.78 -9.24 1.38
N TRP A 81 8.78 -9.74 0.66
CA TRP A 81 9.63 -8.90 -0.21
C TRP A 81 8.88 -8.31 -1.39
N ILE A 82 7.98 -9.07 -2.01
CA ILE A 82 7.14 -8.55 -3.11
C ILE A 82 6.25 -7.41 -2.62
N ILE A 83 5.63 -7.54 -1.45
CA ILE A 83 4.82 -6.50 -0.81
C ILE A 83 5.67 -5.24 -0.54
N MET A 84 6.89 -5.39 -0.02
CA MET A 84 7.80 -4.26 0.20
C MET A 84 8.18 -3.57 -1.12
N ALA A 85 8.44 -4.34 -2.18
CA ALA A 85 8.73 -3.79 -3.51
C ALA A 85 7.50 -3.06 -4.09
N GLN A 86 6.32 -3.65 -3.94
CA GLN A 86 5.05 -3.06 -4.33
C GLN A 86 4.83 -1.69 -3.66
N GLN A 87 5.07 -1.57 -2.36
CA GLN A 87 4.94 -0.30 -1.63
C GLN A 87 6.02 0.72 -2.04
N THR A 88 7.24 0.24 -2.30
CA THR A 88 8.34 1.11 -2.77
C THR A 88 8.05 1.68 -4.15
N ILE A 89 7.48 0.88 -5.06
CA ILE A 89 7.08 1.34 -6.39
C ILE A 89 5.99 2.41 -6.29
N GLY A 90 4.99 2.21 -5.43
CA GLY A 90 3.95 3.23 -5.17
C GLY A 90 4.55 4.54 -4.69
N LEU A 91 5.33 4.51 -3.61
CA LEU A 91 6.02 5.68 -3.06
C LEU A 91 6.87 6.43 -4.09
N ILE A 92 7.70 5.72 -4.85
CA ILE A 92 8.56 6.34 -5.86
C ILE A 92 7.72 6.91 -7.00
N GLY A 93 6.70 6.18 -7.45
CA GLY A 93 5.79 6.62 -8.51
C GLY A 93 5.05 7.89 -8.12
N GLU A 94 4.50 7.95 -6.91
CA GLU A 94 3.79 9.12 -6.39
C GLU A 94 4.71 10.33 -6.22
N CYS A 95 5.91 10.13 -5.68
CA CYS A 95 6.94 11.17 -5.63
C CYS A 95 7.28 11.70 -7.03
N ALA A 96 7.44 10.81 -8.01
CA ALA A 96 7.76 11.19 -9.39
C ALA A 96 6.60 11.98 -10.05
N ILE A 97 5.34 11.57 -9.82
CA ILE A 97 4.17 12.31 -10.29
C ILE A 97 4.12 13.69 -9.64
N TYR A 98 4.30 13.77 -8.32
CA TYR A 98 4.29 15.04 -7.59
C TYR A 98 5.35 16.02 -8.12
N LEU A 99 6.59 15.55 -8.33
CA LEU A 99 7.68 16.38 -8.87
C LEU A 99 7.45 16.79 -10.34
N GLY A 100 6.64 16.04 -11.08
CA GLY A 100 6.27 16.33 -12.46
C GLY A 100 5.06 17.26 -12.62
N LEU A 101 4.37 17.61 -11.53
CA LEU A 101 3.18 18.46 -11.60
C LEU A 101 3.55 19.93 -11.92
N PRO A 102 2.85 20.57 -12.86
CA PRO A 102 2.95 22.01 -13.04
C PRO A 102 2.25 22.76 -11.89
N ALA A 103 2.57 24.04 -11.72
CA ALA A 103 1.87 24.91 -10.77
C ALA A 103 0.37 25.03 -11.11
N GLY A 104 -0.49 25.27 -10.11
CA GLY A 104 -1.95 25.37 -10.28
C GLY A 104 -2.72 24.04 -10.07
N PHE A 105 -2.02 22.99 -9.63
CA PHE A 105 -2.59 21.67 -9.33
C PHE A 105 -2.52 21.34 -7.83
N GLU A 106 -2.69 22.32 -6.95
CA GLU A 106 -2.46 22.19 -5.51
C GLU A 106 -3.36 21.11 -4.88
N LEU A 107 -4.62 21.00 -5.32
CA LEU A 107 -5.54 19.96 -4.85
C LEU A 107 -5.07 18.55 -5.25
N LEU A 108 -4.67 18.37 -6.51
CA LEU A 108 -4.15 17.11 -7.02
C LEU A 108 -2.82 16.75 -6.32
N ALA A 109 -1.94 17.72 -6.14
CA ALA A 109 -0.68 17.58 -5.43
C ALA A 109 -0.89 17.12 -3.97
N SER A 110 -1.86 17.71 -3.26
CA SER A 110 -2.20 17.31 -1.90
C SER A 110 -2.69 15.87 -1.81
N SER A 111 -3.44 15.43 -2.82
CA SER A 111 -3.96 14.05 -2.90
C SER A 111 -2.82 13.06 -3.14
N ILE A 112 -1.92 13.35 -4.10
CA ILE A 112 -0.74 12.51 -4.37
C ILE A 112 0.18 12.44 -3.14
N MET A 113 0.39 13.54 -2.43
CA MET A 113 1.19 13.56 -1.21
C MET A 113 0.57 12.75 -0.08
N ALA A 114 -0.77 12.68 0.01
CA ALA A 114 -1.42 11.82 0.99
C ALA A 114 -1.16 10.33 0.70
N PHE A 115 -1.18 9.93 -0.57
CA PHE A 115 -0.78 8.59 -0.99
C PHE A 115 0.69 8.31 -0.69
N ALA A 116 1.60 9.21 -1.06
CA ALA A 116 3.03 9.06 -0.78
C ALA A 116 3.33 8.96 0.72
N ALA A 117 2.64 9.74 1.55
CA ALA A 117 2.77 9.67 3.00
C ALA A 117 2.26 8.32 3.54
N PHE A 118 1.13 7.83 3.03
CA PHE A 118 0.58 6.53 3.41
C PHE A 118 1.54 5.40 3.03
N ASP A 119 2.02 5.39 1.79
CA ASP A 119 2.96 4.40 1.26
C ASP A 119 4.28 4.40 2.02
N GLY A 120 4.84 5.59 2.30
CA GLY A 120 6.06 5.74 3.07
C GLY A 120 5.91 5.28 4.52
N PHE A 121 4.81 5.62 5.19
CA PHE A 121 4.53 5.17 6.55
C PHE A 121 4.34 3.65 6.60
N GLY A 122 3.54 3.10 5.68
CA GLY A 122 3.30 1.66 5.58
C GLY A 122 4.61 0.90 5.34
N LEU A 123 5.44 1.36 4.41
CA LEU A 123 6.75 0.78 4.13
C LEU A 123 7.66 0.79 5.37
N ALA A 124 7.70 1.91 6.10
CA ALA A 124 8.53 2.04 7.30
C ALA A 124 8.09 1.07 8.42
N VAL A 125 6.79 1.00 8.70
CA VAL A 125 6.25 0.10 9.74
C VAL A 125 6.44 -1.38 9.36
N MET A 126 6.24 -1.73 8.09
CA MET A 126 6.48 -3.09 7.60
C MET A 126 7.97 -3.44 7.65
N ALA A 127 8.88 -2.55 7.23
CA ALA A 127 10.32 -2.78 7.33
C ALA A 127 10.78 -2.98 8.78
N ALA A 128 10.29 -2.14 9.70
CA ALA A 128 10.63 -2.17 11.11
C ALA A 128 10.24 -3.49 11.82
N THR A 129 9.27 -4.22 11.28
CA THR A 129 8.86 -5.52 11.81
C THR A 129 9.39 -6.70 11.01
N PHE A 130 9.50 -6.56 9.68
CA PHE A 130 9.93 -7.62 8.78
C PHE A 130 11.44 -7.90 8.85
N LEU A 131 12.28 -6.86 8.91
CA LEU A 131 13.74 -7.06 8.94
C LEU A 131 14.20 -7.76 10.23
N PRO A 132 13.74 -7.37 11.45
CA PRO A 132 14.06 -8.12 12.66
C PRO A 132 13.49 -9.53 12.66
N TYR A 133 12.27 -9.73 12.13
CA TYR A 133 11.70 -11.07 11.95
C TYR A 133 12.57 -11.96 11.06
N LEU A 134 13.09 -11.44 9.93
CA LEU A 134 13.99 -12.20 9.08
C LEU A 134 15.32 -12.52 9.75
N TRP A 135 15.88 -11.57 10.50
CA TRP A 135 17.12 -11.78 11.23
C TRP A 135 16.96 -12.85 12.31
N ALA A 136 15.94 -12.74 13.15
CA ALA A 136 15.66 -13.70 14.22
C ALA A 136 15.20 -15.09 13.73
N SER A 137 14.86 -15.22 12.44
CA SER A 137 14.53 -16.51 11.79
C SER A 137 15.73 -17.20 11.14
N ARG A 138 16.93 -16.58 11.18
CA ARG A 138 18.19 -17.16 10.67
C ARG A 138 19.01 -17.85 11.76
N GLU A 139 18.79 -17.47 13.02
CA GLU A 139 19.40 -18.07 14.22
C GLU A 139 18.61 -19.29 14.70
#